data_AF-A0A7T4UM04-F1
#
_entry.id   AF-A0A7T4UM04-F1
#
_cell.length_a   1.000
_cell.length_b   1.000
_cell.length_c   1.000
_cell.angle_alpha   90.00
_cell.angle_beta   90.00
_cell.angle_gamma   90.00
#
_symmetry.space_group_name_H-M   'P 1'
#
loop_
_entity.id
_entity.type
_entity.pdbx_description
1 polymer ?
#
loop_
_entity_poly.entity_id
_entity_poly.type
_entity_poly.pdbx_seq_one_letter_code
_entity_poly.pdbx_strand_id
1 'polypeptide(L)'
;MIKNYTYPISRTMMMLFFATLIVSCTMLKGPDFTKIQVGMTKEKVVQQLGKPDAVVASKKYQDGILEIYEYGTAQLENAADSTSGYRIYWLYFFNNELQEWGIKRNYSPSDYDGYYEKYRRRH
;
A
#
# COMPACT_ATOMS: atom_id res chain seq x y z
N MET A 1 -3.59 -2.42 -66.45
CA MET A 1 -4.37 -1.46 -65.63
C MET A 1 -4.31 -1.96 -64.19
N ILE A 2 -3.40 -1.42 -63.37
CA ILE A 2 -3.11 -1.91 -62.01
C ILE A 2 -3.92 -1.08 -61.03
N LYS A 3 -4.79 -1.71 -60.23
CA LYS A 3 -5.56 -1.05 -59.16
C LYS A 3 -4.66 -0.88 -57.94
N ASN A 4 -4.35 0.37 -57.59
CA ASN A 4 -3.67 0.70 -56.35
C ASN A 4 -4.67 0.61 -55.18
N TYR A 5 -4.49 -0.39 -54.32
CA TYR A 5 -5.20 -0.48 -53.05
C TYR A 5 -4.54 0.47 -52.05
N THR A 6 -5.19 1.61 -51.80
CA THR A 6 -4.79 2.56 -50.76
C THR A 6 -5.28 2.02 -49.41
N TYR A 7 -4.36 1.56 -48.56
CA TYR A 7 -4.67 1.00 -47.25
C TYR A 7 -5.32 2.05 -46.32
N PRO A 8 -6.52 1.81 -45.76
CA PRO A 8 -7.15 2.71 -44.78
C PRO A 8 -6.66 2.49 -43.34
N ILE A 9 -5.55 1.76 -43.16
CA ILE A 9 -5.12 1.21 -41.86
C ILE A 9 -4.58 2.30 -40.91
N SER A 10 -4.07 3.42 -41.46
CA SER A 10 -3.39 4.47 -40.68
C SER A 10 -4.30 5.20 -39.68
N ARG A 11 -5.56 5.50 -40.03
CA ARG A 11 -6.46 6.27 -39.16
C ARG A 11 -7.13 5.40 -38.10
N THR A 12 -7.43 4.15 -38.44
CA THR A 12 -8.10 3.21 -37.52
C THR A 12 -7.15 2.75 -36.41
N MET A 13 -5.86 2.57 -36.72
CA MET A 13 -4.85 2.17 -35.74
C MET A 13 -4.53 3.30 -34.74
N MET A 14 -4.59 4.56 -35.17
CA MET A 14 -4.37 5.72 -34.31
C MET A 14 -5.54 5.96 -33.33
N MET A 15 -6.79 5.67 -33.74
CA MET A 15 -7.95 5.75 -32.85
C MET A 15 -7.96 4.64 -31.80
N LEU A 16 -7.51 3.43 -32.15
CA LEU A 16 -7.34 2.32 -31.20
C LEU A 16 -6.29 2.61 -30.13
N PHE A 17 -5.23 3.35 -30.47
CA PHE A 17 -4.18 3.75 -29.52
C PHE A 17 -4.62 4.83 -28.53
N PHE A 18 -5.55 5.72 -28.91
CA PHE A 18 -6.12 6.71 -28.00
C PHE A 18 -7.22 6.14 -27.11
N ALA A 19 -7.97 5.13 -27.58
CA ALA A 19 -9.03 4.49 -26.80
C ALA A 19 -8.50 3.70 -25.59
N THR A 20 -7.26 3.21 -25.62
CA THR A 20 -6.66 2.48 -24.48
C THR A 20 -6.18 3.39 -23.36
N LEU A 21 -6.01 4.70 -23.60
CA LEU A 21 -5.44 5.63 -22.62
C LEU A 21 -6.46 6.16 -21.58
N ILE A 22 -7.75 5.86 -21.74
CA ILE A 22 -8.82 6.45 -20.90
C ILE A 22 -9.32 5.47 -19.80
N VAL A 23 -8.81 4.24 -19.76
CA VAL A 23 -9.31 3.19 -18.83
C VAL A 23 -8.42 3.06 -17.60
N SER A 24 -8.19 4.13 -16.83
CA SER A 24 -7.72 3.95 -15.44
C SER A 24 -8.03 5.15 -14.54
N CYS A 25 -9.29 5.60 -14.52
CA CYS A 25 -9.74 6.40 -13.39
C CYS A 25 -10.19 5.44 -12.27
N THR A 26 -9.22 4.80 -11.60
CA THR A 26 -9.51 3.97 -10.43
C THR A 26 -9.90 4.91 -9.30
N MET A 27 -11.17 4.87 -8.89
CA MET A 27 -11.67 5.61 -7.74
C MET A 27 -10.80 5.30 -6.52
N LEU A 28 -10.09 6.31 -6.00
CA LEU A 28 -9.24 6.24 -4.82
C LEU A 28 -10.12 5.91 -3.59
N LYS A 29 -10.37 4.62 -3.37
CA LYS A 29 -10.84 4.11 -2.08
C LYS A 29 -9.61 3.93 -1.19
N GLY A 30 -9.69 4.41 0.04
CA GLY A 30 -8.64 4.20 1.03
C GLY A 30 -8.40 2.71 1.31
N PRO A 31 -7.28 2.36 1.95
CA PRO A 31 -6.92 0.97 2.22
C PRO A 31 -7.99 0.27 3.08
N ASP A 32 -8.34 -0.94 2.69
CA ASP A 32 -9.31 -1.78 3.40
C ASP A 32 -8.58 -2.86 4.22
N PHE A 33 -8.33 -2.54 5.49
CA PHE A 33 -7.61 -3.42 6.40
C PHE A 33 -8.38 -4.71 6.77
N THR A 34 -9.64 -4.89 6.37
CA THR A 34 -10.35 -6.16 6.54
C THR A 34 -9.81 -7.27 5.64
N LYS A 35 -9.02 -6.91 4.62
CA LYS A 35 -8.46 -7.84 3.62
C LYS A 35 -7.11 -8.44 4.02
N ILE A 36 -6.52 -8.00 5.12
CA ILE A 36 -5.21 -8.45 5.57
C ILE A 36 -5.32 -9.23 6.88
N GLN A 37 -4.35 -10.10 7.12
CA GLN A 37 -4.24 -10.87 8.36
C GLN A 37 -2.77 -10.99 8.76
N VAL A 38 -2.51 -11.12 10.06
CA VAL A 38 -1.18 -11.47 10.57
C VAL A 38 -0.68 -12.74 9.88
N GLY A 39 0.59 -12.79 9.52
CA GLY A 39 1.22 -13.87 8.75
C GLY A 39 1.25 -13.66 7.24
N MET A 40 0.59 -12.62 6.69
CA MET A 40 0.67 -12.32 5.26
C MET A 40 2.03 -11.72 4.87
N THR A 41 2.49 -12.00 3.65
CA THR A 41 3.72 -11.38 3.16
C THR A 41 3.53 -9.90 2.80
N LYS A 42 4.62 -9.11 2.77
CA LYS A 42 4.56 -7.70 2.33
C LYS A 42 3.93 -7.57 0.95
N GLU A 43 4.32 -8.42 0.01
CA GLU A 43 3.81 -8.36 -1.36
C GLU A 43 2.30 -8.59 -1.39
N LYS A 44 1.80 -9.57 -0.63
CA LYS A 44 0.37 -9.86 -0.56
C LYS A 44 -0.40 -8.72 0.10
N VAL A 45 0.15 -8.12 1.15
CA VAL A 45 -0.46 -6.95 1.80
C VAL A 45 -0.55 -5.77 0.84
N VAL A 46 0.54 -5.44 0.12
CA VAL A 46 0.56 -4.37 -0.87
C VAL A 46 -0.42 -4.65 -2.03
N GLN A 47 -0.60 -5.90 -2.43
CA GLN A 47 -1.62 -6.27 -3.42
C GLN A 47 -3.06 -6.02 -2.92
N GLN A 48 -3.33 -6.23 -1.63
CA GLN A 48 -4.67 -6.05 -1.05
C GLN A 48 -4.99 -4.59 -0.72
N LEU A 49 -4.01 -3.84 -0.20
CA LEU A 49 -4.20 -2.47 0.29
C LEU A 49 -3.76 -1.39 -0.71
N GLY A 50 -2.93 -1.75 -1.69
CA GLY A 50 -2.18 -0.81 -2.50
C GLY A 50 -0.83 -0.43 -1.88
N LYS A 51 -0.16 0.51 -2.56
CA LYS A 51 1.14 1.03 -2.13
C LYS A 51 1.01 1.77 -0.79
N PRO A 52 1.96 1.60 0.16
CA PRO A 52 1.99 2.41 1.37
C PRO A 52 2.31 3.88 1.05
N ASP A 53 1.88 4.78 1.93
CA ASP A 53 2.20 6.20 1.82
C ASP A 53 3.68 6.44 2.14
N ALA A 54 4.21 5.71 3.13
CA ALA A 54 5.62 5.76 3.51
C ALA A 54 6.11 4.44 4.10
N VAL A 55 7.43 4.24 4.04
CA VAL A 55 8.16 3.27 4.87
C VAL A 55 8.79 4.07 6.01
N VAL A 56 8.22 4.00 7.20
CA VAL A 56 8.61 4.86 8.34
C VAL A 56 9.84 4.33 9.08
N ALA A 57 10.09 3.02 8.98
CA ALA A 57 11.31 2.40 9.47
C ALA A 57 11.66 1.19 8.60
N SER A 58 12.95 0.97 8.39
CA SER A 58 13.52 -0.26 7.83
C SER A 58 14.87 -0.49 8.51
N LYS A 59 14.95 -1.49 9.39
CA LYS A 59 16.11 -1.73 10.26
C LYS A 59 16.48 -3.20 10.25
N LYS A 60 17.78 -3.46 10.03
CA LYS A 60 18.35 -4.81 10.09
C LYS A 60 18.81 -5.13 11.51
N TYR A 61 18.47 -6.32 11.96
CA TYR A 61 18.87 -6.93 13.22
C TYR A 61 19.66 -8.22 12.95
N GLN A 62 20.05 -8.94 14.02
CA GLN A 62 20.85 -10.16 13.91
C GLN A 62 20.12 -11.32 13.22
N ASP A 63 18.81 -11.40 13.43
CA ASP A 63 17.90 -12.48 13.04
C ASP A 63 16.92 -12.06 11.93
N GLY A 64 16.99 -10.81 11.47
CA GLY A 64 16.05 -10.37 10.45
C GLY A 64 16.03 -8.89 10.13
N ILE A 65 15.02 -8.50 9.35
CA ILE A 65 14.76 -7.11 8.98
C ILE A 65 13.35 -6.75 9.46
N LEU A 66 13.26 -5.69 10.26
CA LEU A 66 12.01 -5.05 10.66
C LEU A 66 11.72 -3.91 9.69
N GLU A 67 10.50 -3.87 9.18
CA GLU A 67 10.00 -2.75 8.38
C GLU A 67 8.64 -2.31 8.86
N ILE A 68 8.38 -1.01 8.79
CA ILE A 68 7.11 -0.44 9.22
C ILE A 68 6.56 0.39 8.08
N TYR A 69 5.38 0.01 7.59
CA TYR A 69 4.69 0.71 6.51
C TYR A 69 3.57 1.56 7.08
N GLU A 70 3.43 2.78 6.56
CA GLU A 70 2.39 3.73 6.93
C GLU A 70 1.31 3.80 5.86
N TYR A 71 0.06 3.75 6.30
CA TYR A 71 -1.13 3.86 5.46
C TYR A 71 -2.12 4.85 6.10
N GLY A 72 -2.36 5.96 5.42
CA GLY A 72 -3.37 6.95 5.72
C GLY A 72 -4.73 6.54 5.17
N THR A 73 -5.79 7.00 5.82
CA THR A 73 -7.17 6.83 5.36
C THR A 73 -7.86 8.18 5.31
N ALA A 74 -8.88 8.32 4.46
CA ALA A 74 -9.72 9.53 4.47
C ALA A 74 -10.63 9.63 5.71
N GLN A 75 -10.65 8.62 6.58
CA GLN A 75 -11.46 8.64 7.80
C GLN A 75 -10.80 9.55 8.83
N LEU A 76 -11.56 10.46 9.43
CA LEU A 76 -11.08 11.27 10.54
C LEU A 76 -10.76 10.37 11.74
N GLU A 77 -9.71 10.73 12.48
CA GLU A 77 -9.35 10.00 13.68
C GLU A 77 -10.46 10.12 14.75
N ASN A 78 -11.03 11.32 14.90
CA ASN A 78 -12.19 11.58 15.74
C ASN A 78 -13.27 12.32 14.92
N ALA A 79 -14.37 11.65 14.62
CA ALA A 79 -15.45 12.21 13.82
C ALA A 79 -16.17 13.40 14.50
N ALA A 80 -16.05 13.56 15.82
CA ALA A 80 -16.62 14.67 16.57
C ALA A 80 -15.70 15.90 16.64
N ASP A 81 -14.46 15.78 16.14
CA ASP A 81 -13.45 16.83 16.19
C ASP A 81 -12.96 17.15 14.78
N SER A 82 -13.40 18.29 14.26
CA SER A 82 -13.03 18.79 12.93
C SER A 82 -11.58 19.23 12.82
N THR A 83 -10.84 19.32 13.94
CA THR A 83 -9.39 19.57 13.96
C THR A 83 -8.58 18.29 13.98
N SER A 84 -9.24 17.13 14.17
CA SER A 84 -8.55 15.85 14.16
C SER A 84 -8.01 15.52 12.77
N GLY A 85 -6.79 15.02 12.73
CA GLY A 85 -6.17 14.55 11.50
C GLY A 85 -6.87 13.31 10.93
N TYR A 86 -6.41 12.91 9.76
CA TYR A 86 -6.78 11.63 9.16
C TYR A 86 -6.22 10.47 9.97
N ARG A 87 -6.97 9.36 10.04
CA ARG A 87 -6.55 8.15 10.72
C ARG A 87 -5.43 7.48 9.94
N ILE A 88 -4.30 7.26 10.62
CA ILE A 88 -3.10 6.63 10.09
C ILE A 88 -2.89 5.27 10.74
N TYR A 89 -2.50 4.28 9.95
CA TYR A 89 -2.18 2.93 10.39
C TYR A 89 -0.71 2.63 10.15
N TRP A 90 -0.11 1.90 11.10
CA TRP A 90 1.23 1.34 10.98
C TRP A 90 1.16 -0.18 10.93
N LEU A 91 1.85 -0.76 9.95
CA LEU A 91 1.95 -2.18 9.70
C LEU A 91 3.38 -2.62 9.93
N TYR A 92 3.59 -3.56 10.85
CA TYR A 92 4.89 -4.07 11.28
C TYR A 92 5.18 -5.38 10.57
N PHE A 93 6.24 -5.38 9.77
CA PHE A 93 6.73 -6.56 9.07
C PHE A 93 8.06 -7.01 9.64
N PHE A 94 8.20 -8.30 9.89
CA PHE A 94 9.49 -8.90 10.24
C PHE A 94 9.77 -10.05 9.27
N ASN A 95 10.94 -10.03 8.63
CA ASN A 95 11.34 -11.05 7.65
C ASN A 95 10.29 -11.31 6.55
N ASN A 96 9.77 -10.21 5.98
CA ASN A 96 8.73 -10.21 4.95
C ASN A 96 7.33 -10.65 5.42
N GLU A 97 7.10 -10.88 6.71
CA GLU A 97 5.81 -11.32 7.23
C GLU A 97 5.15 -10.26 8.11
N LEU A 98 3.86 -9.99 7.92
CA LEU A 98 3.06 -9.06 8.71
C LEU A 98 2.87 -9.62 10.12
N GLN A 99 3.49 -8.99 11.11
CA GLN A 99 3.44 -9.42 12.51
C GLN A 99 2.32 -8.75 13.29
N GLU A 100 2.06 -7.47 13.02
CA GLU A 100 1.03 -6.67 13.70
C GLU A 100 0.68 -5.44 12.88
N TRP A 101 -0.52 -4.90 13.10
CA TRP A 101 -0.89 -3.59 12.59
C TRP A 101 -1.95 -2.93 13.46
N GLY A 102 -2.03 -1.61 13.38
CA GLY A 102 -3.01 -0.83 14.13
C GLY A 102 -2.89 0.66 13.88
N ILE A 103 -3.71 1.43 14.60
CA ILE A 103 -3.73 2.90 14.49
C ILE A 103 -2.41 3.46 15.07
N LYS A 104 -1.71 4.30 14.30
CA LYS A 104 -0.41 4.91 14.65
C LYS A 104 -0.33 5.45 16.07
N ARG A 105 -1.38 6.11 16.57
CA ARG A 105 -1.43 6.67 17.93
C ARG A 105 -1.25 5.65 19.06
N ASN A 106 -1.53 4.38 18.79
CA ASN A 106 -1.35 3.29 19.76
C ASN A 106 0.11 2.83 19.83
N TYR A 107 0.98 3.39 18.99
CA TYR A 107 2.39 3.08 18.86
C TYR A 107 3.21 4.27 19.33
N SER A 108 4.26 4.03 20.10
CA SER A 108 5.21 5.09 20.47
C SER A 108 6.22 5.31 19.33
N PRO A 109 6.47 6.55 18.89
CA PRO A 109 7.49 6.86 17.87
C PRO A 109 8.92 6.46 18.25
N SER A 110 9.21 6.27 19.55
CA SER A 110 10.53 5.91 20.06
C SER A 110 10.80 4.40 20.11
N ASP A 111 9.78 3.56 19.94
CA ASP A 111 9.83 2.16 20.39
C ASP A 111 10.03 1.15 19.27
N TYR A 112 10.62 1.52 18.14
CA TYR A 112 10.93 0.57 17.05
C TYR A 112 11.75 -0.63 17.56
N ASP A 113 12.68 -0.38 18.48
CA ASP A 113 13.51 -1.41 19.10
C ASP A 113 12.69 -2.26 20.10
N GLY A 114 11.72 -1.66 20.79
CA GLY A 114 10.77 -2.38 21.66
C GLY A 114 9.89 -3.36 20.87
N TYR A 115 9.47 -2.99 19.66
CA TYR A 115 8.76 -3.90 18.77
C TYR A 115 9.62 -5.08 18.37
N TYR A 116 10.87 -4.85 18.00
CA TYR A 116 11.81 -5.92 17.70
C TYR A 116 11.94 -6.92 18.88
N GLU A 117 12.18 -6.43 20.09
CA GLU A 117 12.33 -7.28 21.30
C GLU A 117 11.06 -8.06 21.68
N LYS A 118 9.87 -7.59 21.25
CA LYS A 118 8.59 -8.29 21.47
C LYS A 118 8.48 -9.54 20.58
N TYR A 119 8.89 -9.47 19.32
CA TYR A 119 8.77 -10.60 18.38
C TYR A 119 9.91 -11.60 18.50
N ARG A 120 11.13 -11.14 18.83
CA ARG A 120 12.26 -12.02 19.10
C ARG A 120 11.93 -13.06 20.19
N ARG A 121 11.19 -12.68 21.24
CA ARG A 121 10.84 -13.58 22.36
C ARG A 121 9.80 -14.66 22.02
N ARG A 122 9.17 -14.61 20.84
CA ARG A 122 8.12 -15.57 20.44
C ARG A 122 8.62 -16.67 19.50
N HIS A 123 9.88 -16.61 19.07
CA HIS A 123 10.57 -17.61 18.26
C HIS A 123 11.79 -18.17 19.01
#